data_AF-A0A9W9ATT2-F1
#
_entry.id   AF-A0A9W9ATT2-F1
#
_cell.length_a   1.000
_cell.length_b   1.000
_cell.length_c   1.000
_cell.angle_alpha   90.00
_cell.angle_beta   90.00
_cell.angle_gamma   90.00
#
_symmetry.space_group_name_H-M   'P 1'
#
loop_
_entity.id
_entity.type
_entity.pdbx_description
1 polymer ?
#
loop_
_entity_poly.entity_id
_entity_poly.type
_entity_poly.pdbx_seq_one_letter_code
_entity_poly.pdbx_strand_id
1 'polypeptide(L)'
;MDPPYYILFSTQPANSSSLGHPTIQYHYADDSPLALLPQHTDEHVLLLEYDQTSPMPTVTSTSRTLAVTGIKVEEAPGAAVAEDRHNDRMYIIEATTVLAEDKTQLSGERPSAHAVIAQFKQRKVILV
;
A
#
# COMPACT_ATOMS: atom_id res chain seq x y z
N MET A 1 22.92 8.71 1.41
CA MET A 1 21.52 8.93 1.01
C MET A 1 20.70 7.99 1.86
N ASP A 2 19.94 8.52 2.79
CA ASP A 2 19.24 7.68 3.77
C ASP A 2 17.84 7.35 3.22
N PRO A 3 17.61 6.08 2.82
CA PRO A 3 16.34 5.72 2.22
C PRO A 3 15.22 5.72 3.27
N PRO A 4 13.95 5.77 2.84
CA PRO A 4 12.81 5.61 3.74
C PRO A 4 12.92 4.35 4.59
N TYR A 5 12.92 4.48 5.91
CA TYR A 5 13.14 3.36 6.83
C TYR A 5 11.84 2.94 7.53
N TYR A 6 11.06 3.91 8.01
CA TYR A 6 9.81 3.67 8.72
C TYR A 6 8.66 3.54 7.73
N ILE A 7 8.45 2.34 7.18
CA ILE A 7 7.36 2.05 6.25
C ILE A 7 6.34 1.14 6.91
N LEU A 8 5.07 1.55 6.86
CA LEU A 8 3.91 0.80 7.35
C LEU A 8 2.87 0.66 6.24
N PHE A 9 2.04 -0.36 6.31
CA PHE A 9 0.90 -0.52 5.42
C PHE A 9 -0.39 -0.82 6.18
N SER A 10 -1.53 -0.42 5.61
CA SER A 10 -2.87 -0.73 6.11
C SER A 10 -3.73 -1.26 4.96
N THR A 11 -4.45 -2.37 5.15
CA THR A 11 -5.23 -3.07 4.10
C THR A 11 -6.74 -2.98 4.27
N GLN A 12 -7.24 -2.20 5.23
CA GLN A 12 -8.67 -2.14 5.57
C GLN A 12 -9.26 -0.73 5.43
N PRO A 13 -10.56 -0.60 5.14
CA PRO A 13 -11.18 0.71 4.93
C PRO A 13 -11.18 1.51 6.23
N ALA A 14 -10.56 2.70 6.18
CA ALA A 14 -10.68 3.94 6.96
C ALA A 14 -10.85 3.92 8.51
N ASN A 15 -11.29 2.83 9.14
CA ASN A 15 -11.69 2.75 10.54
C ASN A 15 -10.96 1.63 11.32
N SER A 16 -10.07 0.88 10.66
CA SER A 16 -9.22 -0.13 11.30
C SER A 16 -7.81 0.44 11.47
N SER A 17 -7.29 0.43 12.69
CA SER A 17 -5.94 0.92 13.02
C SER A 17 -4.85 -0.15 12.86
N SER A 18 -5.12 -1.21 12.10
CA SER A 18 -4.14 -2.26 11.86
C SER A 18 -3.06 -1.73 10.91
N LEU A 19 -1.87 -1.51 11.47
CA LEU A 19 -0.65 -1.18 10.74
C LEU A 19 0.26 -2.41 10.73
N GLY A 20 0.65 -2.84 9.53
CA GLY A 20 1.61 -3.92 9.31
C GLY A 20 2.97 -3.39 8.89
N HIS A 21 4.02 -4.16 9.20
CA HIS A 21 5.35 -3.93 8.65
C HIS A 21 5.55 -4.81 7.40
N PRO A 22 5.84 -4.20 6.24
CA PRO A 22 6.21 -4.96 5.06
C PRO A 22 7.66 -5.43 5.18
N THR A 23 8.04 -6.42 4.37
CA THR A 23 9.46 -6.67 4.10
C THR A 23 9.93 -5.59 3.13
N ILE A 24 10.94 -4.81 3.52
CA ILE A 24 11.46 -3.69 2.74
C ILE A 24 12.67 -4.16 1.94
N GLN A 25 12.67 -3.90 0.64
CA GLN A 25 13.81 -4.13 -0.25
C GLN A 25 14.10 -2.82 -0.98
N TYR A 26 15.35 -2.36 -0.92
CA TYR A 26 15.79 -1.17 -1.62
C TYR A 26 16.39 -1.57 -2.96
N HIS A 27 15.86 -0.95 -4.02
CA HIS A 27 16.38 -1.10 -5.37
C HIS A 27 16.90 0.24 -5.87
N TYR A 28 18.08 0.22 -6.47
CA TYR A 28 18.74 1.38 -7.06
C TYR A 28 18.72 1.29 -8.59
N ALA A 29 19.10 2.38 -9.26
CA ALA A 29 19.03 2.48 -10.72
C ALA A 29 19.84 1.41 -11.47
N ASP A 30 20.82 0.80 -10.81
CA ASP A 30 21.73 -0.18 -11.38
C ASP A 30 21.23 -1.63 -11.20
N ASP A 31 20.15 -1.82 -10.43
CA ASP A 31 19.58 -3.14 -10.15
C ASP A 31 18.71 -3.65 -11.31
N SER A 32 18.61 -4.97 -11.43
CA SER A 32 17.77 -5.60 -12.44
C SER A 32 16.28 -5.34 -12.17
N PRO A 33 15.49 -4.90 -13.17
CA PRO A 33 14.06 -4.69 -12.99
C PRO A 33 13.29 -5.99 -12.74
N LEU A 34 13.88 -7.14 -13.05
CA LEU A 34 13.30 -8.45 -12.77
C LEU A 34 13.20 -8.74 -11.26
N ALA A 35 14.01 -8.06 -10.44
CA ALA A 35 13.94 -8.21 -8.99
C ALA A 35 12.67 -7.61 -8.38
N LEU A 36 11.97 -6.72 -9.11
CA LEU A 36 10.72 -6.09 -8.69
C LEU A 36 9.49 -6.98 -8.95
N LEU A 37 9.67 -8.11 -9.63
CA LEU A 37 8.58 -9.01 -9.95
C LEU A 37 8.26 -9.92 -8.75
N PRO A 38 6.97 -10.16 -8.47
CA PRO A 38 6.57 -11.15 -7.47
C PRO A 38 7.21 -12.51 -7.76
N GLN A 39 7.83 -13.11 -6.75
CA GLN A 39 8.46 -14.43 -6.84
C GLN A 39 7.45 -15.55 -6.55
N HIS A 40 6.38 -15.23 -5.81
CA HIS A 40 5.32 -16.16 -5.46
C HIS A 40 3.93 -15.61 -5.82
N THR A 41 2.98 -16.50 -6.09
CA THR A 41 1.61 -16.15 -6.50
C THR A 41 0.85 -15.38 -5.41
N ASP A 42 1.19 -15.64 -4.15
CA ASP A 42 0.54 -15.03 -2.99
C ASP A 42 1.27 -13.77 -2.50
N GLU A 43 2.33 -13.36 -3.21
CA GLU A 43 3.10 -12.17 -2.87
C GLU A 43 2.42 -10.90 -3.38
N HIS A 44 2.48 -9.85 -2.57
CA HIS A 44 1.96 -8.53 -2.91
C HIS A 44 3.11 -7.53 -2.87
N VAL A 45 3.58 -7.14 -4.06
CA VAL A 45 4.68 -6.18 -4.19
C VAL A 45 4.10 -4.78 -4.39
N LEU A 46 4.45 -3.89 -3.47
CA LEU A 46 4.18 -2.46 -3.52
C LEU A 46 5.49 -1.74 -3.81
N LEU A 47 5.49 -0.86 -4.81
CA LEU A 47 6.66 -0.09 -5.19
C LEU A 47 6.51 1.34 -4.66
N LEU A 48 7.41 1.73 -3.76
CA LEU A 48 7.55 3.09 -3.26
C LEU A 48 8.68 3.78 -4.03
N GLU A 49 8.31 4.66 -4.95
CA GLU A 49 9.26 5.49 -5.68
C GLU A 49 9.64 6.69 -4.82
N TYR A 50 10.87 6.67 -4.33
CA TYR A 50 11.43 7.72 -3.50
C TYR A 50 12.42 8.56 -4.29
N ASP A 51 12.10 9.84 -4.45
CA ASP A 51 12.99 10.85 -4.98
C ASP A 51 13.18 11.94 -3.91
N GLN A 52 14.43 12.29 -3.60
CA GLN A 52 14.75 13.35 -2.65
C GLN A 52 14.35 14.75 -3.13
N THR A 53 14.17 14.93 -4.45
CA THR A 53 13.67 16.21 -4.98
C THR A 53 12.16 16.37 -4.78
N SER A 54 11.44 15.27 -4.56
CA SER A 54 10.01 15.27 -4.27
C SER A 54 9.75 15.10 -2.77
N PRO A 55 8.97 15.99 -2.14
CA PRO A 55 8.60 15.82 -0.74
C PRO A 55 7.63 14.66 -0.52
N MET A 56 6.92 14.21 -1.57
CA MET A 56 5.92 13.16 -1.52
C MET A 56 6.32 12.01 -2.46
N PRO A 57 6.59 10.81 -1.95
CA PRO A 57 6.89 9.67 -2.80
C PRO A 57 5.62 9.13 -3.45
N THR A 58 5.80 8.41 -4.57
CA THR A 58 4.70 7.75 -5.27
C THR A 58 4.66 6.29 -4.88
N VAL A 59 3.47 5.71 -4.74
CA VAL A 59 3.31 4.29 -4.46
C VAL A 59 2.44 3.64 -5.52
N THR A 60 2.91 2.52 -6.05
CA THR A 60 2.14 1.70 -6.99
C THR A 60 2.05 0.26 -6.50
N SER A 61 0.95 -0.41 -6.81
CA SER A 61 0.80 -1.85 -6.56
C SER A 61 1.00 -2.62 -7.85
N THR A 62 1.78 -3.70 -7.79
CA THR A 62 1.87 -4.67 -8.88
C THR A 62 0.92 -5.86 -8.69
N SER A 63 0.24 -5.92 -7.53
CA SER A 63 -0.70 -6.98 -7.18
C SER A 63 -2.03 -6.82 -7.91
N ARG A 64 -2.65 -7.96 -8.27
CA ARG A 64 -3.99 -8.00 -8.89
C ARG A 64 -5.12 -7.82 -7.89
N THR A 65 -4.88 -8.19 -6.64
CA THR A 65 -5.89 -8.26 -5.58
C THR A 65 -5.70 -7.18 -4.52
N LEU A 66 -4.67 -6.32 -4.66
CA LEU A 66 -4.39 -5.24 -3.73
C LEU A 66 -4.14 -3.95 -4.51
N ALA A 67 -4.90 -2.91 -4.21
CA ALA A 67 -4.75 -1.59 -4.82
C ALA A 67 -4.38 -0.56 -3.75
N VAL A 68 -3.42 0.32 -4.07
CA VAL A 68 -3.06 1.44 -3.21
C VAL A 68 -4.11 2.53 -3.35
N THR A 69 -4.60 3.04 -2.22
CA THR A 69 -5.57 4.14 -2.15
C THR A 69 -4.93 5.46 -1.77
N GLY A 70 -3.77 5.43 -1.11
CA GLY A 70 -3.07 6.64 -0.71
C GLY A 70 -1.76 6.38 0.03
N ILE A 71 -1.04 7.46 0.30
CA ILE A 71 0.14 7.49 1.16
C ILE A 71 0.03 8.66 2.13
N LYS A 72 0.33 8.41 3.40
CA LYS A 72 0.49 9.44 4.42
C LYS A 72 1.95 9.50 4.84
N VAL A 73 2.44 10.71 5.04
CA VAL A 73 3.81 10.97 5.51
C VAL A 73 3.71 11.70 6.83
N GLU A 74 4.27 11.11 7.87
CA GLU A 74 4.28 11.64 9.23
C GLU A 74 5.71 11.68 9.78
N GLU A 75 5.90 12.33 10.92
CA GLU A 75 7.17 12.28 11.65
C GLU A 75 7.27 10.95 12.41
N ALA A 76 8.37 10.24 12.26
CA ALA A 76 8.59 8.96 12.91
C ALA A 76 8.80 9.16 14.42
N PRO A 77 7.91 8.64 15.29
CA PRO A 77 8.07 8.79 16.73
C PRO A 77 9.37 8.16 17.21
N GLY A 78 10.23 8.95 17.85
CA GLY A 78 11.50 8.48 18.41
C GLY A 78 12.70 8.51 17.45
N ALA A 79 12.52 8.86 16.17
CA ALA A 79 13.63 8.99 15.23
C ALA A 79 14.62 10.11 15.62
N ALA A 80 14.11 11.24 16.13
CA ALA A 80 14.93 12.36 16.60
C ALA A 80 15.83 12.04 17.82
N VAL A 81 15.61 10.90 18.48
CA VAL A 81 16.37 10.45 19.67
C VAL A 81 17.33 9.30 19.34
N ALA A 82 17.25 8.73 18.13
CA ALA A 82 18.13 7.67 17.69
C ALA A 82 19.52 8.24 17.33
N GLU A 83 20.59 7.59 17.80
CA GLU A 83 21.96 7.97 17.42
C GLU A 83 22.24 7.70 15.93
N ASP A 84 21.51 6.76 15.34
CA ASP A 84 21.54 6.48 13.92
C ASP A 84 20.61 7.42 13.15
N ARG A 85 21.20 8.30 12.35
CA ARG A 85 20.51 9.30 11.49
C ARG A 85 19.76 8.65 10.32
N HIS A 86 18.75 7.85 10.63
CA HIS A 86 17.80 7.38 9.63
C HIS A 86 16.87 8.52 9.22
N ASN A 87 16.17 8.35 8.11
CA ASN A 87 15.16 9.31 7.69
C ASN A 87 14.06 9.44 8.78
N ASP A 88 13.88 10.64 9.31
CA ASP A 88 12.91 10.96 10.39
C ASP A 88 11.44 10.86 9.96
N ARG A 89 11.16 10.49 8.72
CA ARG A 89 9.82 10.37 8.17
C ARG A 89 9.31 8.94 8.23
N MET A 90 8.05 8.82 8.63
CA MET A 90 7.24 7.61 8.56
C MET A 90 6.30 7.69 7.36
N TYR A 91 6.23 6.59 6.62
CA TYR A 91 5.40 6.44 5.42
C TYR A 91 4.35 5.37 5.68
N ILE A 92 3.07 5.75 5.64
CA ILE A 92 1.94 4.85 5.84
C ILE A 92 1.24 4.67 4.50
N ILE A 93 1.33 3.47 3.94
CA ILE A 93 0.70 3.10 2.67
C ILE A 93 -0.71 2.58 2.98
N GLU A 94 -1.71 3.24 2.41
CA GLU A 94 -3.10 2.81 2.50
C GLU A 94 -3.42 1.98 1.26
N ALA A 95 -3.87 0.75 1.47
CA ALA A 95 -4.23 -0.17 0.43
C ALA A 95 -5.58 -0.84 0.74
N THR A 96 -6.24 -1.35 -0.29
CA THR A 96 -7.49 -2.09 -0.18
C THR A 96 -7.45 -3.33 -1.03
N THR A 97 -8.07 -4.40 -0.54
CA THR A 97 -8.17 -5.64 -1.30
C THR A 97 -9.24 -5.46 -2.39
N VAL A 98 -8.82 -5.64 -3.64
CA VAL A 98 -9.70 -5.74 -4.79
C VAL A 98 -10.11 -7.19 -4.88
N LEU A 99 -11.32 -7.50 -4.42
CA LEU A 99 -11.94 -8.78 -4.74
C LEU A 99 -12.07 -8.85 -6.27
N ALA A 100 -11.28 -9.74 -6.88
CA ALA A 100 -11.50 -10.09 -8.27
C ALA A 100 -12.94 -10.56 -8.40
N GLU A 101 -13.72 -9.94 -9.28
CA GLU A 101 -15.00 -10.49 -9.73
C GLU A 101 -14.70 -11.75 -10.56
N ASP A 102 -14.30 -12.82 -9.89
CA ASP A 102 -14.23 -14.11 -10.54
C ASP A 102 -15.66 -14.64 -10.63
N LYS A 103 -16.12 -14.81 -11.87
CA LYS A 103 -17.31 -15.57 -12.22
C LYS A 103 -17.16 -16.97 -11.63
N THR A 104 -17.64 -17.21 -10.41
CA THR A 104 -18.29 -18.44 -9.93
C THR A 104 -18.59 -18.27 -8.43
N GLN A 105 -19.78 -17.78 -8.09
CA GLN A 105 -20.41 -18.12 -6.81
C GLN A 105 -21.78 -18.73 -7.06
N LEU A 106 -21.75 -19.99 -7.50
CA LEU A 106 -22.77 -20.96 -7.13
C LEU A 106 -22.59 -21.30 -5.64
N SER A 107 -23.06 -20.44 -4.75
CA SER A 107 -23.55 -20.82 -3.42
C SER A 107 -24.21 -19.63 -2.72
N GLY A 108 -25.54 -19.59 -2.80
CA GLY A 108 -26.33 -19.55 -1.57
C GLY A 108 -26.62 -18.25 -0.85
N GLU A 109 -26.00 -17.10 -1.12
CA GLU A 109 -26.45 -15.85 -0.47
C GLU A 109 -26.17 -14.61 -1.32
N ARG A 110 -27.21 -14.08 -1.96
CA ARG A 110 -27.13 -12.84 -2.71
C ARG A 110 -26.76 -11.71 -1.74
N PRO A 111 -25.62 -11.02 -1.89
CA PRO A 111 -25.38 -9.80 -1.14
C PRO A 111 -26.54 -8.85 -1.41
N SER A 112 -27.13 -8.30 -0.34
CA SER A 112 -28.31 -7.45 -0.48
C SER A 112 -28.01 -6.29 -1.42
N ALA A 113 -28.96 -5.93 -2.28
CA ALA A 113 -28.78 -4.85 -3.25
C ALA A 113 -28.31 -3.54 -2.61
N HIS A 114 -28.65 -3.33 -1.34
CA HIS A 114 -28.16 -2.21 -0.53
C HIS A 114 -26.65 -2.23 -0.27
N ALA A 115 -26.06 -3.39 0.01
CA ALA A 115 -24.62 -3.52 0.23
C ALA A 115 -23.84 -3.20 -1.06
N VAL A 116 -24.31 -3.68 -2.20
CA VAL A 116 -23.71 -3.42 -3.51
C VAL A 116 -23.79 -1.92 -3.87
N ILE A 117 -24.95 -1.28 -3.63
CA ILE A 117 -25.13 0.16 -3.89
C ILE A 117 -24.25 1.01 -2.97
N ALA A 118 -24.11 0.64 -1.69
CA ALA A 118 -23.26 1.37 -0.74
C ALA A 118 -21.79 1.31 -1.17
N GLN A 119 -21.31 0.14 -1.58
CA GLN A 119 -19.95 -0.05 -2.07
C GLN A 119 -19.68 0.75 -3.35
N PHE A 120 -20.65 0.79 -4.26
CA PHE A 120 -20.53 1.55 -5.52
C PHE A 120 -20.51 3.07 -5.28
N LYS A 121 -21.32 3.57 -4.34
CA LYS A 121 -21.32 4.99 -3.96
C LYS A 121 -20.00 5.41 -3.32
N GLN A 122 -19.42 4.55 -2.48
CA GLN A 122 -18.14 4.82 -1.83
C GLN A 122 -16.98 4.87 -2.84
N ARG A 123 -16.99 4.03 -3.87
CA ARG A 123 -15.98 4.03 -4.94
C ARG A 123 -16.03 5.27 -5.84
N LYS A 124 -17.22 5.87 -6.03
CA LYS A 124 -17.38 7.06 -6.88
C LYS A 124 -16.78 8.36 -6.31
N VAL A 125 -16.38 8.36 -5.04
CA VAL A 125 -15.76 9.53 -4.38
C VAL A 125 -14.25 9.58 -4.61
N ILE A 126 -13.62 8.48 -5.05
CA ILE A 126 -12.16 8.32 -5.12
C ILE A 126 -11.60 8.55 -6.54
N LEU A 127 -12.46 8.83 -7.52
CA LEU A 127 -12.04 9.13 -8.90
C LEU A 127 -12.50 10.54 -9.30
N VAL A 128 -11.60 11.51 -9.13
CA VAL A 128 -11.66 12.83 -9.79
C VAL A 128 -10.35 13.03 -10.54
#